data_AF-A0A914DCZ4-F1
#
_entry.id   AF-A0A914DCZ4-F1
#
_cell.length_a   1.000
_cell.length_b   1.000
_cell.length_c   1.000
_cell.angle_alpha   90.00
_cell.angle_beta   90.00
_cell.angle_gamma   90.00
#
_symmetry.space_group_name_H-M   'P 1'
#
loop_
_entity.id
_entity.type
_entity.pdbx_description
1 polymer ?
#
loop_
_entity_poly.entity_id
_entity_poly.type
_entity_poly.pdbx_seq_one_letter_code
_entity_poly.pdbx_strand_id
1 'polypeptide(L)'
;MNNSQLKILLSVVMLIVTLIFGFLPIKVYSLLEDKKRQTLLQNRTPRKWPSILISSLTSFAGGVFLGIIFLDMLPAAQNALQDLHNKGAWKLDYPIIELICLLGFFIVYAIEELSVKICHAGHGHSHAHHDQTLVTKNPKIFEMRVHSHSHNASQSNDGESTTTAASDCEIHGLKAHHESKEEDVELHKITSRRAVVKSLTFVLALLFHSAIEGFAFGIQSSEFTVLTLFFGIIVHKSVVAFSVGMRLIRCHPDNNCLVILFILLIAITSPIMSIIGVIIQDAQMNDLAKDKISTILTSASMGTFLYISFFEVSIFEYYSLCVYRC
;
A
#
# COMPACT_ATOMS: atom_id res chain seq x y z
N MET A 1 -4.30 8.36 39.67
CA MET A 1 -4.12 7.32 38.63
C MET A 1 -2.63 7.13 38.47
N ASN A 2 -2.11 5.90 38.56
CA ASN A 2 -0.67 5.68 38.42
C ASN A 2 -0.24 5.96 36.97
N ASN A 3 0.99 6.39 36.75
CA ASN A 3 1.51 6.68 35.41
C ASN A 3 1.33 5.48 34.44
N SER A 4 1.59 4.25 34.89
CA SER A 4 1.34 3.05 34.09
C SER A 4 -0.15 2.86 33.73
N GLN A 5 -1.07 3.20 34.64
CA GLN A 5 -2.51 3.15 34.34
C GLN A 5 -2.93 4.22 33.34
N LEU A 6 -2.36 5.43 33.43
CA LEU A 6 -2.58 6.51 32.46
C LEU A 6 -2.17 6.06 31.06
N LYS A 7 -0.96 5.51 30.91
CA LYS A 7 -0.46 5.02 29.61
C LYS A 7 -1.31 3.91 29.01
N ILE A 8 -1.77 2.96 29.84
CA ILE A 8 -2.66 1.89 29.38
C ILE A 8 -3.99 2.47 28.89
N LEU A 9 -4.59 3.38 29.66
CA LEU A 9 -5.82 4.07 29.25
C LEU A 9 -5.64 4.82 27.93
N LEU A 10 -4.57 5.61 27.79
CA LEU A 10 -4.26 6.34 26.57
C LEU A 10 -3.99 5.40 25.39
N SER A 11 -3.35 4.25 25.61
CA SER A 11 -3.13 3.23 24.57
C SER A 11 -4.44 2.62 24.06
N VAL A 12 -5.42 2.43 24.95
CA VAL A 12 -6.78 1.98 24.56
C VAL A 12 -7.50 3.06 23.76
N VAL A 13 -7.39 4.33 24.16
CA VAL A 13 -7.98 5.44 23.38
C VAL A 13 -7.35 5.53 21.99
N MET A 14 -6.03 5.42 21.87
CA MET A 14 -5.32 5.34 20.59
C MET A 14 -5.84 4.19 19.71
N LEU A 15 -6.06 3.00 20.28
CA LEU A 15 -6.62 1.85 19.55
C LEU A 15 -8.01 2.19 18.98
N ILE A 16 -8.90 2.71 19.82
CA ILE A 16 -10.28 3.04 19.43
C ILE A 16 -10.27 4.08 18.30
N VAL A 17 -9.50 5.15 18.45
CA VAL A 17 -9.40 6.20 17.42
C VAL A 17 -8.84 5.65 16.11
N THR A 18 -7.78 4.85 16.18
CA THR A 18 -7.17 4.23 14.99
C THR A 18 -8.17 3.34 14.26
N LEU A 19 -8.98 2.55 14.98
CA LEU A 19 -10.02 1.71 14.37
C LEU A 19 -11.16 2.54 13.75
N ILE A 20 -11.62 3.59 14.43
CA ILE A 20 -12.69 4.47 13.92
C ILE A 20 -12.25 5.10 12.59
N PHE A 21 -11.08 5.73 12.57
CA PHE A 21 -10.57 6.40 11.37
C PHE A 21 -10.12 5.40 10.29
N GLY A 22 -9.60 4.24 10.67
CA GLY A 22 -9.22 3.18 9.73
C GLY A 22 -10.40 2.53 9.00
N PHE A 23 -11.52 2.30 9.69
CA PHE A 23 -12.73 1.72 9.08
C PHE A 23 -13.64 2.75 8.40
N LEU A 24 -13.50 4.04 8.71
CA LEU A 24 -14.28 5.12 8.09
C LEU A 24 -14.22 5.07 6.53
N PRO A 25 -13.05 4.91 5.88
CA PRO A 25 -12.91 4.68 4.45
C PRO A 25 -13.77 3.56 3.87
N ILE A 26 -13.93 2.44 4.58
CA ILE A 26 -14.69 1.28 4.10
C ILE A 26 -16.17 1.65 3.97
N LYS A 27 -16.73 2.33 4.97
CA LYS A 27 -18.11 2.82 4.92
C LYS A 27 -18.29 3.88 3.84
N VAL A 28 -17.35 4.82 3.71
CA VAL A 28 -17.38 5.85 2.67
C VAL A 28 -17.36 5.21 1.28
N TYR A 29 -16.49 4.23 1.06
CA TYR A 29 -16.40 3.50 -0.20
C TYR A 29 -17.70 2.73 -0.50
N SER A 30 -18.25 1.99 0.47
CA SER A 30 -19.51 1.25 0.30
C SER A 30 -20.71 2.16 0.03
N LEU A 31 -20.74 3.37 0.62
CA LEU A 31 -21.79 4.37 0.37
C LEU A 31 -21.69 4.97 -1.04
N LEU A 32 -20.48 5.05 -1.62
CA LEU A 32 -20.26 5.56 -2.96
C LEU A 32 -20.53 4.51 -4.04
N GLU A 33 -20.29 3.23 -3.75
CA GLU A 33 -20.45 2.10 -4.69
C GLU A 33 -21.86 1.51 -4.73
N ASP A 34 -22.78 1.97 -3.86
CA ASP A 34 -24.10 1.38 -3.69
C ASP A 34 -24.82 1.11 -5.03
N LYS A 35 -24.87 -0.18 -5.40
CA LYS A 35 -25.27 -0.72 -6.72
C LYS A 35 -26.67 -0.29 -7.16
N LYS A 36 -27.49 0.16 -6.21
CA LYS A 36 -28.85 0.70 -6.45
C LYS A 36 -28.85 2.04 -7.19
N ARG A 37 -27.71 2.76 -7.22
CA ARG A 37 -27.57 4.06 -7.89
C ARG A 37 -27.04 3.96 -9.32
N GLN A 38 -26.30 2.91 -9.67
CA GLN A 38 -25.78 2.70 -11.03
C GLN A 38 -26.85 2.16 -11.99
N THR A 39 -27.77 1.30 -11.52
CA THR A 39 -28.91 0.82 -12.33
C THR A 39 -29.95 1.90 -12.62
N LEU A 40 -30.05 2.96 -11.79
CA LEU A 40 -30.90 4.12 -12.06
C LEU A 40 -30.21 5.22 -12.90
N LEU A 41 -28.90 5.11 -13.16
CA LEU A 41 -28.10 6.14 -13.85
C LEU A 41 -27.48 5.65 -15.16
N GLN A 42 -28.00 4.58 -15.76
CA GLN A 42 -27.54 4.07 -17.07
C GLN A 42 -27.66 5.08 -18.22
N ASN A 43 -28.34 6.22 -18.00
CA ASN A 43 -28.53 7.28 -19.01
C ASN A 43 -28.02 8.68 -18.60
N ARG A 44 -27.22 8.82 -17.54
CA ARG A 44 -26.56 10.10 -17.23
C ARG A 44 -25.06 9.94 -17.02
N THR A 45 -24.31 10.76 -17.75
CA THR A 45 -22.88 11.05 -17.64
C THR A 45 -22.25 10.68 -16.29
N PRO A 46 -21.12 9.94 -16.26
CA PRO A 46 -20.46 9.58 -15.00
C PRO A 46 -20.15 10.86 -14.22
N ARG A 47 -20.68 10.97 -13.00
CA ARG A 47 -20.43 12.13 -12.13
C ARG A 47 -18.94 12.13 -11.78
N LYS A 48 -18.19 13.15 -12.22
CA LYS A 48 -16.74 13.33 -11.99
C LYS A 48 -16.34 13.56 -10.51
N TRP A 49 -17.32 13.72 -9.62
CA TRP A 49 -17.10 14.15 -8.23
C TRP A 49 -16.40 13.11 -7.33
N PRO A 50 -16.74 11.79 -7.37
CA PRO A 50 -16.07 10.80 -6.53
C PRO A 50 -14.58 10.68 -6.84
N SER A 51 -14.19 10.66 -8.13
CA SER A 51 -12.78 10.56 -8.55
C SER A 51 -11.96 11.80 -8.17
N ILE A 52 -12.54 13.00 -8.28
CA ILE A 52 -11.88 14.26 -7.87
C ILE A 52 -11.70 14.29 -6.35
N LEU A 53 -12.73 13.91 -5.59
CA LEU A 53 -12.66 13.85 -4.13
C LEU A 53 -11.61 12.83 -3.67
N ILE A 54 -11.55 11.68 -4.33
CA ILE A 54 -10.59 10.61 -4.08
C ILE A 54 -9.14 11.08 -4.32
N SER A 55 -8.87 11.78 -5.42
CA SER A 55 -7.54 12.34 -5.70
C SER A 55 -7.19 13.46 -4.72
N SER A 56 -8.08 14.44 -4.50
CA SER A 56 -7.83 15.52 -3.54
C SER A 56 -7.48 14.99 -2.14
N LEU A 57 -8.17 13.95 -1.69
CA LEU A 57 -7.93 13.30 -0.40
C LEU A 57 -6.59 12.57 -0.34
N THR A 58 -6.14 11.98 -1.45
CA THR A 58 -4.82 11.33 -1.55
C THR A 58 -3.68 12.34 -1.62
N SER A 59 -3.85 13.44 -2.35
CA SER A 59 -2.89 14.55 -2.38
C SER A 59 -2.75 15.19 -1.01
N PHE A 60 -3.89 15.44 -0.35
CA PHE A 60 -3.93 15.94 1.00
C PHE A 60 -3.22 14.99 1.98
N ALA A 61 -3.48 13.68 1.89
CA ALA A 61 -2.80 12.67 2.72
C ALA A 61 -1.27 12.69 2.53
N GLY A 62 -0.78 12.81 1.29
CA GLY A 62 0.65 12.96 1.01
C GLY A 62 1.27 14.20 1.66
N GLY A 63 0.57 15.34 1.59
CA GLY A 63 0.99 16.57 2.26
C GLY A 63 1.01 16.44 3.79
N VAL A 64 0.01 15.79 4.38
CA VAL A 64 -0.04 15.56 5.84
C VAL A 64 1.07 14.61 6.29
N PHE A 65 1.38 13.53 5.54
CA PHE A 65 2.50 12.66 5.87
C PHE A 65 3.84 13.39 5.84
N LEU A 66 4.06 14.22 4.82
CA LEU A 66 5.26 15.05 4.74
C LEU A 66 5.34 16.03 5.92
N GLY A 67 4.21 16.64 6.29
CA GLY A 67 4.09 17.51 7.46
C GLY A 67 4.44 16.79 8.77
N ILE A 68 3.92 15.58 9.00
CA ILE A 68 4.23 14.77 10.19
C ILE A 68 5.74 14.47 10.25
N ILE A 69 6.37 14.14 9.12
CA ILE A 69 7.81 13.85 9.10
C ILE A 69 8.63 15.07 9.54
N PHE A 70 8.39 16.23 8.95
CA PHE A 70 9.22 17.41 9.20
C PHE A 70 8.84 18.19 10.46
N LEU A 71 7.58 18.19 10.87
CA LEU A 71 7.09 19.00 11.98
C LEU A 71 6.95 18.23 13.30
N ASP A 72 6.85 16.90 13.25
CA ASP A 72 6.67 16.06 14.44
C ASP A 72 7.88 15.13 14.63
N MET A 73 8.14 14.24 13.67
CA MET A 73 9.16 13.21 13.85
C MET A 73 10.59 13.72 13.84
N LEU A 74 10.93 14.62 12.90
CA LEU A 74 12.27 15.19 12.79
C LEU A 74 12.66 15.99 14.05
N PRO A 75 11.87 16.97 14.52
CA PRO A 75 12.22 17.68 15.75
C PRO A 75 12.22 16.77 16.98
N ALA A 76 11.32 15.78 17.07
CA ALA A 76 11.33 14.82 18.18
C ALA A 76 12.63 14.00 18.21
N ALA A 77 13.09 13.51 17.06
CA ALA A 77 14.34 12.75 16.95
C ALA A 77 15.57 13.61 17.25
N GLN A 78 15.59 14.88 16.81
CA GLN A 78 16.67 15.83 17.11
C GLN A 78 16.71 16.20 18.60
N ASN A 79 15.56 16.44 19.23
CA ASN A 79 15.48 16.71 20.67
C ASN A 79 15.97 15.50 21.49
N ALA A 80 15.59 14.29 21.11
CA ALA A 80 16.07 13.06 21.76
C ALA A 80 17.61 12.90 21.65
N LEU A 81 18.20 13.29 20.50
CA LEU A 81 19.66 13.32 20.35
C LEU A 81 20.31 14.37 21.27
N GLN A 82 19.74 15.57 21.36
CA GLN A 82 20.25 16.63 22.23
C GLN A 82 20.24 16.21 23.70
N ASP A 83 19.18 15.52 24.15
CA ASP A 83 19.11 14.96 25.49
C ASP A 83 20.22 13.93 25.75
N LEU A 84 20.54 13.08 24.77
CA LEU A 84 21.66 12.14 24.85
C LEU A 84 23.03 12.85 24.86
N HIS A 85 23.19 13.93 24.12
CA HIS A 85 24.41 14.74 24.12
C HIS A 85 24.65 15.40 25.48
N ASN A 86 23.59 15.98 26.06
CA ASN A 86 23.61 16.62 27.37
C ASN A 86 23.95 15.62 28.50
N LYS A 87 23.53 14.36 28.36
CA LYS A 87 23.89 13.26 29.26
C LYS A 87 25.33 12.73 29.06
N GLY A 88 26.13 13.36 28.19
CA GLY A 88 27.51 12.97 27.89
C GLY A 88 27.64 11.67 27.10
N ALA A 89 26.54 11.17 26.52
CA ALA A 89 26.47 9.83 25.98
C ALA A 89 27.00 9.72 24.55
N TRP A 90 26.75 10.74 23.72
CA TRP A 90 27.25 10.86 22.34
C TRP A 90 27.84 12.26 22.11
N LYS A 91 29.16 12.36 21.91
CA LYS A 91 29.84 13.56 21.42
C LYS A 91 30.27 13.31 19.98
N LEU A 92 29.36 13.48 19.03
CA LEU A 92 29.69 13.48 17.61
C LEU A 92 29.09 14.72 16.97
N ASP A 93 29.92 15.53 16.32
CA ASP A 93 29.50 16.70 15.52
C ASP A 93 29.01 16.24 14.13
N TYR A 94 28.23 15.17 14.09
CA TYR A 94 27.73 14.54 12.85
C TYR A 94 26.21 14.34 12.94
N PRO A 95 25.43 14.59 11.87
CA PRO A 95 23.97 14.42 11.82
C PRO A 95 23.57 12.94 11.81
N ILE A 96 23.66 12.29 12.98
CA ILE A 96 23.39 10.86 13.15
C ILE A 96 21.90 10.54 12.90
N ILE A 97 20.99 11.44 13.28
CA ILE A 97 19.54 11.25 13.11
C ILE A 97 19.20 11.14 11.62
N GLU A 98 19.73 12.05 10.81
CA GLU A 98 19.54 12.10 9.37
C GLU A 98 20.17 10.88 8.69
N LEU A 99 21.34 10.42 9.15
CA LEU A 99 21.96 9.19 8.63
C LEU A 99 21.10 7.95 8.92
N ILE A 100 20.61 7.79 10.15
CA ILE A 100 19.76 6.65 10.53
C ILE A 100 18.41 6.73 9.79
N CYS A 101 17.88 7.93 9.59
CA CYS A 101 16.70 8.16 8.75
C CYS A 101 16.93 7.67 7.31
N LEU A 102 18.04 8.06 6.68
CA LEU A 102 18.39 7.57 5.34
C LEU A 102 18.55 6.05 5.30
N LEU A 103 19.15 5.45 6.33
CA LEU A 103 19.27 4.01 6.43
C LEU A 103 17.88 3.33 6.50
N GLY A 104 16.98 3.84 7.34
CA GLY A 104 15.60 3.35 7.45
C GLY A 104 14.85 3.45 6.11
N PHE A 105 15.02 4.56 5.40
CA PHE A 105 14.46 4.76 4.06
C PHE A 105 14.95 3.69 3.07
N PHE A 106 16.27 3.45 2.99
CA PHE A 106 16.83 2.48 2.05
C PHE A 106 16.48 1.03 2.40
N ILE A 107 16.27 0.71 3.67
CA ILE A 107 15.81 -0.62 4.10
C ILE A 107 14.42 -0.91 3.52
N VAL A 108 13.47 0.04 3.62
CA VAL A 108 12.13 -0.17 3.05
C VAL A 108 12.18 -0.26 1.54
N TYR A 109 12.97 0.60 0.89
CA TYR A 109 13.20 0.53 -0.55
C TYR A 109 13.74 -0.84 -0.99
N ALA A 110 14.73 -1.37 -0.27
CA ALA A 110 15.31 -2.69 -0.56
C ALA A 110 14.27 -3.81 -0.39
N ILE A 111 13.42 -3.73 0.64
CA ILE A 111 12.33 -4.69 0.87
C ILE A 111 11.31 -4.64 -0.27
N GLU A 112 10.92 -3.45 -0.74
CA GLU A 112 9.98 -3.32 -1.87
C GLU A 112 10.58 -3.87 -3.16
N GLU A 113 11.83 -3.51 -3.48
CA GLU A 113 12.51 -3.99 -4.68
C GLU A 113 12.72 -5.51 -4.66
N LEU A 114 13.04 -6.06 -3.49
CA LEU A 114 13.18 -7.50 -3.30
C LEU A 114 11.82 -8.22 -3.41
N SER A 115 10.75 -7.65 -2.84
CA SER A 115 9.42 -8.26 -2.90
C SER A 115 8.92 -8.38 -4.34
N VAL A 116 9.19 -7.37 -5.18
CA VAL A 116 8.87 -7.39 -6.62
C VAL A 116 9.74 -8.42 -7.34
N LYS A 117 11.06 -8.45 -7.10
CA LYS A 117 11.98 -9.41 -7.75
C LYS A 117 11.66 -10.85 -7.42
N ILE A 118 11.35 -11.18 -6.16
CA ILE A 118 10.93 -12.53 -5.77
C ILE A 118 9.63 -12.92 -6.47
N CYS A 119 8.69 -11.98 -6.61
CA CYS A 119 7.45 -12.23 -7.35
C CYS A 119 7.68 -12.53 -8.84
N HIS A 120 8.77 -11.99 -9.44
CA HIS A 120 9.17 -12.27 -10.82
C HIS A 120 10.03 -13.52 -10.97
N ALA A 121 10.91 -13.82 -10.01
CA ALA A 121 11.81 -14.97 -10.04
C ALA A 121 11.10 -16.33 -9.88
N GLY A 122 9.84 -16.34 -9.45
CA GLY A 122 8.99 -17.53 -9.41
C GLY A 122 8.58 -18.10 -10.78
N HIS A 123 8.94 -17.46 -11.90
CA HIS A 123 8.74 -17.99 -13.25
C HIS A 123 10.07 -18.21 -13.96
N GLY A 124 10.68 -19.36 -13.68
CA GLY A 124 11.72 -19.97 -14.50
C GLY A 124 11.11 -21.06 -15.38
N HIS A 125 11.22 -20.87 -16.70
CA HIS A 125 11.19 -21.85 -17.81
C HIS A 125 9.85 -22.44 -18.29
N SER A 126 9.34 -21.90 -19.40
CA SER A 126 8.91 -22.73 -20.53
C SER A 126 9.44 -22.15 -21.84
N HIS A 127 10.30 -22.95 -22.47
CA HIS A 127 11.03 -22.88 -23.74
C HIS A 127 11.16 -21.57 -24.55
N ALA A 128 12.42 -21.19 -24.75
CA ALA A 128 12.90 -20.42 -25.88
C ALA A 128 12.77 -21.22 -27.19
N HIS A 129 12.29 -20.55 -28.23
CA HIS A 129 12.79 -20.73 -29.59
C HIS A 129 13.26 -19.36 -30.12
N HIS A 130 14.50 -19.34 -30.58
CA HIS A 130 15.16 -18.34 -31.44
C HIS A 130 14.18 -17.68 -32.44
N ASP A 131 14.28 -16.41 -32.87
CA ASP A 131 15.42 -15.51 -32.98
C ASP A 131 14.93 -14.06 -33.24
N GLN A 132 15.87 -13.12 -33.11
CA GLN A 132 15.95 -11.78 -33.71
C GLN A 132 15.39 -10.53 -33.01
N THR A 133 16.40 -9.77 -32.55
CA THR A 133 16.60 -8.31 -32.62
C THR A 133 16.00 -7.42 -31.52
N LEU A 134 16.92 -7.03 -30.63
CA LEU A 134 16.95 -5.79 -29.89
C LEU A 134 16.51 -4.59 -30.76
N VAL A 135 15.71 -3.73 -30.14
CA VAL A 135 15.68 -2.25 -30.22
C VAL A 135 14.22 -1.77 -30.22
N THR A 136 13.80 -1.30 -29.04
CA THR A 136 12.73 -0.32 -28.79
C THR A 136 11.37 -0.56 -29.47
N LYS A 137 10.34 -0.86 -28.67
CA LYS A 137 9.02 -0.21 -28.83
C LYS A 137 8.11 -0.40 -27.62
N ASN A 138 8.10 0.67 -26.82
CA ASN A 138 6.99 1.24 -26.07
C ASN A 138 5.59 0.79 -26.57
N PRO A 139 4.72 0.19 -25.73
CA PRO A 139 3.37 -0.16 -26.15
C PRO A 139 2.44 1.02 -25.91
N LYS A 140 2.55 2.05 -26.75
CA LYS A 140 1.42 2.94 -27.06
C LYS A 140 1.49 3.29 -28.53
N ILE A 141 0.31 3.30 -29.14
CA ILE A 141 -0.06 3.90 -30.43
C ILE A 141 -0.19 2.89 -31.58
N PHE A 142 -1.44 2.83 -32.06
CA PHE A 142 -1.89 2.41 -33.39
C PHE A 142 -2.34 0.96 -33.55
N GLU A 143 -3.65 0.74 -33.46
CA GLU A 143 -4.30 -0.07 -34.48
C GLU A 143 -5.59 0.58 -34.95
N MET A 144 -5.40 1.30 -36.05
CA MET A 144 -6.42 1.77 -36.96
C MET A 144 -7.00 0.57 -37.70
N ARG A 145 -8.35 0.53 -37.75
CA ARG A 145 -9.17 -0.30 -38.63
C ARG A 145 -8.52 -0.49 -40.02
N VAL A 146 -8.15 -1.73 -40.36
CA VAL A 146 -7.85 -2.12 -41.74
C VAL A 146 -8.67 -3.37 -42.08
N HIS A 147 -9.60 -3.20 -43.03
CA HIS A 147 -10.24 -4.29 -43.75
C HIS A 147 -9.20 -4.98 -44.65
N SER A 148 -9.09 -6.29 -44.53
CA SER A 148 -8.29 -7.11 -45.45
C SER A 148 -9.22 -7.86 -46.39
N HIS A 149 -9.33 -7.37 -47.62
CA HIS A 149 -9.83 -8.11 -48.77
C HIS A 149 -8.87 -9.26 -49.08
N SER A 150 -9.38 -10.49 -49.15
CA SER A 150 -8.65 -11.61 -49.73
C SER A 150 -9.16 -11.84 -51.16
N HIS A 151 -8.27 -11.62 -52.12
CA HIS A 151 -8.38 -12.12 -53.48
C HIS A 151 -8.12 -13.63 -53.48
N ASN A 152 -8.95 -14.39 -54.20
CA ASN A 152 -8.51 -15.60 -54.88
C ASN A 152 -9.23 -15.69 -56.23
N ALA A 153 -8.44 -15.85 -57.29
CA ALA A 153 -8.90 -16.02 -58.67
C ALA A 153 -8.42 -17.37 -59.21
N SER A 154 -9.23 -17.92 -60.13
CA SER A 154 -9.03 -19.07 -61.03
C SER A 154 -8.99 -20.47 -60.38
N GLN A 155 -9.68 -21.52 -60.87
CA GLN A 155 -10.26 -21.78 -62.21
C GLN A 155 -11.30 -22.94 -62.18
N SER A 156 -12.42 -22.75 -62.90
CA SER A 156 -13.26 -23.68 -63.71
C SER A 156 -13.46 -25.16 -63.33
N ASN A 157 -14.71 -25.62 -63.16
CA ASN A 157 -15.52 -26.25 -64.23
C ASN A 157 -16.98 -26.54 -63.81
N ASP A 158 -17.85 -26.60 -64.83
CA ASP A 158 -19.32 -26.66 -64.81
C ASP A 158 -19.97 -28.00 -64.38
N GLY A 159 -21.25 -27.95 -63.97
CA GLY A 159 -22.16 -29.11 -64.05
C GLY A 159 -23.25 -29.26 -62.95
N GLU A 160 -24.41 -28.67 -63.20
CA GLU A 160 -25.81 -29.14 -62.95
C GLU A 160 -26.24 -30.05 -61.76
N SER A 161 -27.39 -29.64 -61.17
CA SER A 161 -28.58 -30.46 -60.82
C SER A 161 -28.86 -30.97 -59.37
N THR A 162 -30.04 -30.52 -58.88
CA THR A 162 -31.11 -31.21 -58.11
C THR A 162 -30.99 -31.62 -56.62
N THR A 163 -31.86 -30.99 -55.82
CA THR A 163 -32.86 -31.53 -54.85
C THR A 163 -32.51 -32.56 -53.77
N THR A 164 -32.80 -32.16 -52.51
CA THR A 164 -33.43 -32.91 -51.39
C THR A 164 -33.02 -34.36 -51.10
N ALA A 165 -32.49 -34.61 -49.90
CA ALA A 165 -32.96 -35.67 -48.98
C ALA A 165 -32.19 -35.64 -47.64
N ALA A 166 -32.86 -36.14 -46.61
CA ALA A 166 -32.46 -36.17 -45.22
C ALA A 166 -31.52 -37.34 -44.85
N SER A 167 -30.95 -37.23 -43.64
CA SER A 167 -30.40 -38.28 -42.77
C SER A 167 -29.19 -39.08 -43.28
N ASP A 168 -28.03 -38.89 -42.66
CA ASP A 168 -27.58 -39.88 -41.66
C ASP A 168 -26.39 -39.39 -40.84
N CYS A 169 -26.30 -40.01 -39.67
CA CYS A 169 -25.51 -39.67 -38.50
C CYS A 169 -24.05 -40.17 -38.61
N GLU A 170 -23.21 -39.66 -37.70
CA GLU A 170 -22.07 -40.35 -37.04
C GLU A 170 -20.61 -39.91 -37.32
N ILE A 171 -20.03 -39.33 -36.24
CA ILE A 171 -18.67 -39.52 -35.66
C ILE A 171 -17.55 -38.51 -36.00
N HIS A 172 -17.41 -37.53 -35.09
CA HIS A 172 -16.21 -36.96 -34.44
C HIS A 172 -14.84 -36.85 -35.14
N GLY A 173 -14.32 -35.61 -35.16
CA GLY A 173 -13.14 -35.29 -34.34
C GLY A 173 -11.99 -34.50 -34.99
N LEU A 174 -11.96 -33.17 -34.79
CA LEU A 174 -10.71 -32.48 -34.39
C LEU A 174 -11.02 -31.15 -33.70
N LYS A 175 -10.62 -31.06 -32.43
CA LYS A 175 -10.74 -29.90 -31.55
C LYS A 175 -9.84 -28.76 -32.02
N ALA A 176 -10.41 -27.57 -32.18
CA ALA A 176 -9.70 -26.29 -32.06
C ALA A 176 -10.62 -25.30 -31.33
N HIS A 177 -10.76 -25.50 -30.02
CA HIS A 177 -11.37 -24.54 -29.10
C HIS A 177 -10.65 -24.68 -27.76
N HIS A 178 -10.31 -23.54 -27.15
CA HIS A 178 -9.68 -23.32 -25.83
C HIS A 178 -8.17 -23.05 -25.81
N GLU A 179 -7.75 -21.81 -26.10
CA GLU A 179 -6.51 -21.26 -25.50
C GLU A 179 -6.66 -19.80 -25.01
N SER A 180 -7.68 -19.03 -25.43
CA SER A 180 -7.82 -17.61 -25.04
C SER A 180 -8.43 -17.35 -23.65
N LYS A 181 -8.72 -18.38 -22.84
CA LYS A 181 -9.25 -18.22 -21.46
C LYS A 181 -8.19 -18.41 -20.38
N GLU A 182 -7.07 -19.05 -20.69
CA GLU A 182 -6.01 -19.32 -19.70
C GLU A 182 -5.06 -18.12 -19.53
N GLU A 183 -4.71 -17.41 -20.62
CA GLU A 183 -3.87 -16.21 -20.55
C GLU A 183 -4.51 -15.05 -19.76
N ASP A 184 -5.81 -14.80 -19.92
CA ASP A 184 -6.52 -13.75 -19.17
C ASP A 184 -6.64 -14.08 -17.66
N VAL A 185 -6.81 -15.35 -17.32
CA VAL A 185 -6.89 -15.81 -15.92
C VAL A 185 -5.52 -15.75 -15.24
N GLU A 186 -4.44 -16.09 -15.95
CA GLU A 186 -3.08 -16.03 -15.43
C GLU A 186 -2.62 -14.57 -15.24
N LEU A 187 -2.91 -13.68 -16.20
CA LEU A 187 -2.62 -12.25 -16.09
C LEU A 187 -3.39 -11.57 -14.94
N HIS A 188 -4.69 -11.91 -14.77
CA HIS A 188 -5.50 -11.41 -13.65
C HIS A 188 -4.97 -11.91 -12.29
N LYS A 189 -4.50 -13.17 -12.23
CA LYS A 189 -3.89 -13.74 -11.02
C LYS A 189 -2.54 -13.09 -10.68
N ILE A 190 -1.72 -12.77 -11.68
CA ILE A 190 -0.42 -12.09 -11.52
C ILE A 190 -0.62 -10.64 -11.05
N THR A 191 -1.55 -9.90 -11.65
CA THR A 191 -1.88 -8.52 -11.27
C THR A 191 -2.46 -8.44 -9.84
N SER A 192 -3.35 -9.35 -9.47
CA SER A 192 -3.88 -9.47 -8.10
C SER A 192 -2.78 -9.79 -7.08
N ARG A 193 -1.88 -10.74 -7.38
CA ARG A 193 -0.72 -11.05 -6.51
C ARG A 193 0.19 -9.85 -6.31
N ARG A 194 0.50 -9.10 -7.38
CA ARG A 194 1.32 -7.88 -7.30
C ARG A 194 0.67 -6.83 -6.40
N ALA A 195 -0.65 -6.62 -6.53
CA ALA A 195 -1.39 -5.68 -5.68
C ALA A 195 -1.35 -6.09 -4.20
N VAL A 196 -1.49 -7.38 -3.91
CA VAL A 196 -1.37 -7.93 -2.54
C VAL A 196 0.04 -7.74 -2.00
N VAL A 197 1.09 -8.07 -2.77
CA VAL A 197 2.49 -7.92 -2.34
C VAL A 197 2.83 -6.46 -2.04
N LYS A 198 2.43 -5.53 -2.90
CA LYS A 198 2.61 -4.09 -2.62
C LYS A 198 1.90 -3.65 -1.34
N SER A 199 0.65 -4.08 -1.17
CA SER A 199 -0.11 -3.76 0.05
C SER A 199 0.52 -4.37 1.29
N LEU A 200 1.08 -5.58 1.18
CA LEU A 200 1.78 -6.25 2.26
C LEU A 200 3.08 -5.51 2.63
N THR A 201 3.92 -5.15 1.65
CA THR A 201 5.13 -4.35 1.90
C THR A 201 4.79 -3.03 2.57
N PHE A 202 3.78 -2.31 2.06
CA PHE A 202 3.27 -1.08 2.64
C PHE A 202 2.80 -1.26 4.10
N VAL A 203 1.99 -2.30 4.38
CA VAL A 203 1.50 -2.60 5.73
C VAL A 203 2.65 -2.99 6.65
N LEU A 204 3.61 -3.80 6.21
CA LEU A 204 4.78 -4.18 7.01
C LEU A 204 5.63 -2.97 7.42
N ALA A 205 5.86 -2.03 6.49
CA ALA A 205 6.58 -0.79 6.80
C ALA A 205 5.82 0.05 7.86
N LEU A 206 4.49 0.14 7.74
CA LEU A 206 3.65 0.82 8.74
C LEU A 206 3.58 0.09 10.08
N LEU A 207 3.61 -1.25 10.09
CA LEU A 207 3.68 -2.02 11.33
C LEU A 207 4.98 -1.74 12.08
N PHE A 208 6.12 -1.70 11.38
CA PHE A 208 7.40 -1.33 11.98
C PHE A 208 7.37 0.08 12.57
N HIS A 209 6.86 1.06 11.82
CA HIS A 209 6.71 2.43 12.29
C HIS A 209 5.82 2.53 13.53
N SER A 210 4.63 1.93 13.46
CA SER A 210 3.64 1.92 14.53
C SER A 210 4.14 1.19 15.78
N ALA A 211 4.98 0.17 15.61
CA ALA A 211 5.59 -0.58 16.69
C ALA A 211 6.56 0.28 17.49
N ILE A 212 7.47 0.97 16.79
CA ILE A 212 8.48 1.83 17.43
C ILE A 212 7.82 3.02 18.12
N GLU A 213 6.85 3.66 17.48
CA GLU A 213 6.09 4.77 18.05
C GLU A 213 5.37 4.34 19.34
N GLY A 214 4.70 3.17 19.31
CA GLY A 214 4.03 2.61 20.49
C GLY A 214 5.01 2.31 21.62
N PHE A 215 6.16 1.70 21.30
CA PHE A 215 7.23 1.43 22.26
C PHE A 215 7.79 2.72 22.86
N ALA A 216 8.12 3.71 22.03
CA ALA A 216 8.67 5.00 22.44
C ALA A 216 7.69 5.77 23.34
N PHE A 217 6.38 5.65 23.11
CA PHE A 217 5.34 6.17 24.00
C PHE A 217 5.29 5.44 25.35
N GLY A 218 5.38 4.10 25.34
CA GLY A 218 5.32 3.27 26.54
C GLY A 218 6.46 3.52 27.53
N ILE A 219 7.67 3.81 27.03
CA ILE A 219 8.87 4.03 27.86
C ILE A 219 8.96 5.42 28.50
N GLN A 220 8.01 6.32 28.26
CA GLN A 220 8.13 7.70 28.76
C GLN A 220 7.91 7.80 30.26
N SER A 221 8.81 8.43 31.00
CA SER A 221 8.72 8.51 32.47
C SER A 221 7.85 9.65 32.97
N SER A 222 7.83 10.80 32.28
CA SER A 222 7.13 12.01 32.72
C SER A 222 5.67 12.02 32.24
N GLU A 223 4.72 12.27 33.14
CA GLU A 223 3.30 12.40 32.80
C GLU A 223 3.05 13.53 31.80
N PHE A 224 3.78 14.64 31.92
CA PHE A 224 3.68 15.75 30.98
C PHE A 224 4.12 15.33 29.58
N THR A 225 5.26 14.64 29.46
CA THR A 225 5.76 14.11 28.19
C THR A 225 4.80 13.09 27.58
N VAL A 226 4.22 12.20 28.40
CA VAL A 226 3.20 11.22 27.97
C VAL A 226 1.99 11.94 27.36
N LEU A 227 1.46 12.97 28.03
CA LEU A 227 0.29 13.70 27.52
C LEU A 227 0.61 14.48 26.25
N THR A 228 1.73 15.20 26.20
CA THR A 228 2.15 15.95 25.00
C THR A 228 2.35 15.01 23.81
N LEU A 229 3.06 13.89 23.99
CA LEU A 229 3.25 12.89 22.94
C LEU A 229 1.92 12.26 22.52
N PHE A 230 1.03 11.96 23.47
CA PHE A 230 -0.29 11.41 23.15
C PHE A 230 -1.11 12.33 22.23
N PHE A 231 -1.11 13.64 22.47
CA PHE A 231 -1.84 14.58 21.61
C PHE A 231 -1.24 14.68 20.20
N GLY A 232 0.08 14.63 20.05
CA GLY A 232 0.71 14.48 18.73
C GLY A 232 0.30 13.16 18.07
N ILE A 233 0.38 12.07 18.83
CA ILE A 233 0.08 10.72 18.39
C ILE A 233 -1.34 10.55 17.89
N ILE A 234 -2.33 11.04 18.64
CA ILE A 234 -3.73 10.85 18.27
C ILE A 234 -4.09 11.58 16.97
N VAL A 235 -3.54 12.78 16.76
CA VAL A 235 -3.74 13.55 15.54
C VAL A 235 -3.10 12.83 14.38
N HIS A 236 -1.81 12.47 14.47
CA HIS A 236 -1.15 11.81 13.36
C HIS A 236 -1.73 10.41 13.09
N LYS A 237 -2.10 9.63 14.12
CA LYS A 237 -2.70 8.30 13.94
C LYS A 237 -4.06 8.35 13.27
N SER A 238 -4.87 9.37 13.57
CA SER A 238 -6.16 9.53 12.91
C SER A 238 -6.00 9.73 11.39
N VAL A 239 -5.06 10.58 10.99
CA VAL A 239 -4.79 10.85 9.57
C VAL A 239 -4.13 9.66 8.88
N VAL A 240 -3.16 9.01 9.54
CA VAL A 240 -2.50 7.79 9.03
C VAL A 240 -3.54 6.70 8.80
N ALA A 241 -4.34 6.37 9.81
CA ALA A 241 -5.32 5.28 9.76
C ALA A 241 -6.33 5.49 8.64
N PHE A 242 -6.85 6.72 8.51
CA PHE A 242 -7.77 7.07 7.44
C PHE A 242 -7.15 6.93 6.05
N SER A 243 -5.93 7.45 5.86
CA SER A 243 -5.24 7.40 4.57
C SER A 243 -4.88 5.97 4.16
N VAL A 244 -4.45 5.15 5.11
CA VAL A 244 -4.19 3.72 4.94
C VAL A 244 -5.46 2.98 4.55
N GLY A 245 -6.56 3.19 5.28
CA GLY A 245 -7.86 2.57 4.96
C GLY A 245 -8.34 2.93 3.55
N MET A 246 -8.19 4.19 3.14
CA MET A 246 -8.51 4.65 1.78
C MET A 246 -7.65 3.99 0.70
N ARG A 247 -6.36 3.74 0.97
CA ARG A 247 -5.47 3.05 0.03
C ARG A 247 -5.85 1.58 -0.10
N LEU A 248 -6.00 0.89 1.03
CA LEU A 248 -6.26 -0.55 1.06
C LEU A 248 -7.59 -0.92 0.38
N ILE A 249 -8.65 -0.15 0.63
CA ILE A 249 -9.96 -0.41 0.00
C ILE A 249 -9.93 -0.22 -1.52
N ARG A 250 -9.08 0.67 -2.04
CA ARG A 250 -8.91 0.87 -3.48
C ARG A 250 -8.03 -0.19 -4.13
N CYS A 251 -7.03 -0.69 -3.41
CA CYS A 251 -6.18 -1.77 -3.91
C CYS A 251 -6.91 -3.13 -3.89
N HIS A 252 -7.88 -3.30 -2.98
CA HIS A 252 -8.59 -4.57 -2.75
C HIS A 252 -10.11 -4.37 -2.63
N PRO A 253 -10.79 -3.82 -3.66
CA PRO A 253 -12.23 -3.49 -3.58
C PRO A 253 -13.11 -4.72 -3.36
N ASP A 254 -12.72 -5.88 -3.91
CA ASP A 254 -13.48 -7.13 -3.80
C ASP A 254 -13.18 -7.91 -2.50
N ASN A 255 -12.12 -7.55 -1.76
CA ASN A 255 -11.60 -8.31 -0.63
C ASN A 255 -11.60 -7.50 0.68
N ASN A 256 -12.78 -7.03 1.10
CA ASN A 256 -12.96 -6.25 2.33
C ASN A 256 -12.40 -6.95 3.58
N CYS A 257 -12.41 -8.29 3.62
CA CYS A 257 -11.82 -9.06 4.73
C CYS A 257 -10.31 -8.80 4.87
N LEU A 258 -9.57 -8.76 3.76
CA LEU A 258 -8.13 -8.48 3.74
C LEU A 258 -7.85 -7.04 4.20
N VAL A 259 -8.67 -6.07 3.77
CA VAL A 259 -8.58 -4.67 4.18
C VAL A 259 -8.80 -4.53 5.70
N ILE A 260 -9.85 -5.17 6.22
CA ILE A 260 -10.16 -5.17 7.66
C ILE A 260 -9.00 -5.79 8.45
N LEU A 261 -8.47 -6.92 7.99
CA LEU A 261 -7.33 -7.59 8.63
C LEU A 261 -6.11 -6.68 8.74
N PHE A 262 -5.73 -6.00 7.66
CA PHE A 262 -4.58 -5.08 7.68
C PHE A 262 -4.80 -3.87 8.58
N ILE A 263 -6.01 -3.29 8.60
CA ILE A 263 -6.34 -2.19 9.53
C ILE A 263 -6.23 -2.66 10.98
N LEU A 264 -6.75 -3.85 11.29
CA LEU A 264 -6.64 -4.44 12.64
C LEU A 264 -5.18 -4.67 13.03
N LEU A 265 -4.36 -5.24 12.15
CA LEU A 265 -2.94 -5.47 12.43
C LEU A 265 -2.22 -4.16 12.75
N ILE A 266 -2.44 -3.11 11.96
CA ILE A 266 -1.83 -1.78 12.21
C ILE A 266 -2.34 -1.20 13.53
N ALA A 267 -3.65 -1.24 13.78
CA ALA A 267 -4.25 -0.63 14.96
C ALA A 267 -3.80 -1.27 16.28
N ILE A 268 -3.65 -2.60 16.31
CA ILE A 268 -3.29 -3.34 17.53
C ILE A 268 -1.78 -3.24 17.84
N THR A 269 -0.95 -2.97 16.83
CA THR A 269 0.51 -2.95 16.97
C THR A 269 1.00 -1.88 17.97
N SER A 270 0.48 -0.65 17.93
CA SER A 270 0.92 0.39 18.87
C SER A 270 0.52 0.13 20.33
N PRO A 271 -0.72 -0.26 20.65
CA PRO A 271 -1.08 -0.66 22.00
C PRO A 271 -0.23 -1.83 22.53
N ILE A 272 0.02 -2.87 21.72
CA ILE A 272 0.87 -3.99 22.12
C ILE A 272 2.27 -3.49 22.48
N MET A 273 2.89 -2.69 21.61
CA MET A 273 4.25 -2.20 21.84
C MET A 273 4.34 -1.17 22.95
N SER A 274 3.28 -0.38 23.18
CA SER A 274 3.16 0.51 24.34
C SER A 274 3.11 -0.27 25.65
N ILE A 275 2.32 -1.35 25.73
CA ILE A 275 2.29 -2.21 26.92
C ILE A 275 3.66 -2.83 27.18
N ILE A 276 4.34 -3.32 26.13
CA ILE A 276 5.71 -3.81 26.22
C ILE A 276 6.66 -2.71 26.72
N GLY A 277 6.52 -1.49 26.20
CA GLY A 277 7.28 -0.32 26.64
C GLY A 277 7.04 0.03 28.11
N VAL A 278 5.80 -0.06 28.61
CA VAL A 278 5.48 0.15 30.03
C VAL A 278 6.16 -0.90 30.91
N ILE A 279 6.13 -2.17 30.51
CA ILE A 279 6.80 -3.25 31.24
C ILE A 279 8.32 -3.03 31.29
N ILE A 280 8.91 -2.61 30.17
CA ILE A 280 10.35 -2.29 30.09
C ILE A 280 10.70 -1.03 30.88
N GLN A 281 9.77 -0.08 30.97
CA GLN A 281 9.97 1.13 31.76
C GLN A 281 10.09 0.82 33.24
N ASP A 282 9.27 -0.10 33.74
CA ASP A 282 9.27 -0.55 35.13
C ASP A 282 10.45 -1.50 35.45
N ALA A 283 11.09 -2.07 34.42
CA ALA A 283 12.30 -2.87 34.59
C ALA A 283 13.51 -1.99 35.00
N GLN A 284 14.38 -2.55 35.85
CA GLN A 284 15.64 -1.95 36.36
C GLN A 284 16.74 -1.82 35.27
N MET A 285 16.36 -1.45 34.05
CA MET A 285 17.29 -1.16 32.97
C MET A 285 17.76 0.29 33.06
N ASN A 286 19.03 0.52 32.72
CA ASN A 286 19.61 1.87 32.67
C ASN A 286 18.82 2.77 31.72
N ASP A 287 18.28 3.88 32.22
CA ASP A 287 17.50 4.85 31.44
C ASP A 287 18.27 5.39 30.24
N LEU A 288 19.60 5.51 30.36
CA LEU A 288 20.44 5.94 29.25
C LEU A 288 20.40 4.92 28.08
N ALA A 289 20.32 3.62 28.37
CA ALA A 289 20.23 2.61 27.34
C ALA A 289 18.87 2.65 26.65
N LYS A 290 17.78 2.88 27.41
CA LYS A 290 16.42 3.04 26.88
C LYS A 290 16.36 4.22 25.91
N ASP A 291 16.89 5.37 26.32
CA ASP A 291 16.91 6.59 25.51
C ASP A 291 17.71 6.42 24.21
N LYS A 292 18.88 5.75 24.28
CA LYS A 292 19.70 5.44 23.09
C LYS A 292 18.95 4.57 22.09
N ILE A 293 18.36 3.47 22.56
CA ILE A 293 17.61 2.54 21.70
C ILE A 293 16.41 3.25 21.09
N SER A 294 15.65 4.00 21.89
CA SER A 294 14.50 4.77 21.43
C SER A 294 14.86 5.80 20.37
N THR A 295 15.97 6.52 20.55
CA THR A 295 16.44 7.54 19.59
C THR A 295 16.81 6.91 18.25
N ILE A 296 17.54 5.79 18.26
CA ILE A 296 17.92 5.06 17.04
C ILE A 296 16.67 4.52 16.33
N LEU A 297 15.80 3.84 17.08
CA LEU A 297 14.58 3.25 16.50
C LEU A 297 13.66 4.33 15.94
N THR A 298 13.43 5.42 16.67
CA THR A 298 12.59 6.53 16.22
C THR A 298 13.14 7.18 14.94
N SER A 299 14.46 7.37 14.86
CA SER A 299 15.12 7.89 13.66
C SER A 299 14.98 6.95 12.46
N ALA A 300 15.11 5.64 12.67
CA ALA A 300 14.93 4.64 11.62
C ALA A 300 13.46 4.58 11.16
N SER A 301 12.52 4.67 12.11
CA SER A 301 11.08 4.73 11.87
C SER A 301 10.70 5.97 11.03
N MET A 302 11.29 7.13 11.31
CA MET A 302 11.12 8.33 10.49
C MET A 302 11.54 8.09 9.04
N GLY A 303 12.67 7.39 8.82
CA GLY A 303 13.12 6.97 7.50
C GLY A 303 12.13 6.07 6.76
N THR A 304 11.57 5.09 7.45
CA THR A 304 10.54 4.21 6.88
C THR A 304 9.29 4.99 6.49
N PHE A 305 8.88 5.96 7.30
CA PHE A 305 7.72 6.79 7.05
C PHE A 305 7.95 7.79 5.90
N LEU A 306 9.17 8.33 5.79
CA LEU A 306 9.62 9.14 4.66
C LEU A 306 9.51 8.37 3.34
N TYR A 307 9.95 7.11 3.30
CA TYR A 307 9.80 6.27 2.13
C TYR A 307 8.33 6.11 1.72
N ILE A 308 7.48 5.76 2.70
CA ILE A 308 6.04 5.57 2.48
C ILE A 308 5.38 6.84 1.96
N SER A 309 5.73 8.01 2.51
CA SER A 309 5.19 9.30 2.07
C SER A 309 5.54 9.59 0.61
N PHE A 310 6.81 9.48 0.23
CA PHE A 310 7.27 9.82 -1.12
C PHE A 310 6.87 8.78 -2.17
N PHE A 311 7.15 7.50 -1.92
CA PHE A 311 7.07 6.47 -2.96
C PHE A 311 5.74 5.76 -2.96
N GLU A 312 5.19 5.46 -1.79
CA GLU A 312 3.91 4.78 -1.76
C GLU A 312 2.76 5.79 -1.94
N VAL A 313 2.77 6.94 -1.27
CA VAL A 313 1.61 7.86 -1.29
C VAL A 313 1.68 8.85 -2.46
N SER A 314 2.79 9.59 -2.62
CA SER A 314 2.87 10.61 -3.69
C SER A 314 2.94 10.02 -5.10
N ILE A 315 3.72 8.96 -5.33
CA ILE A 315 3.84 8.36 -6.68
C ILE A 315 2.57 7.59 -7.07
N PHE A 316 1.90 6.91 -6.14
CA PHE A 316 0.63 6.23 -6.42
C PHE A 316 -0.44 7.18 -6.96
N GLU A 317 -0.47 8.43 -6.50
CA GLU A 317 -1.38 9.44 -7.01
C GLU A 317 -1.06 9.84 -8.46
N TYR A 318 0.22 10.07 -8.78
CA TYR A 318 0.64 10.41 -10.15
C TYR A 318 0.20 9.33 -11.16
N TYR A 319 0.37 8.06 -10.82
CA TYR A 319 -0.07 6.96 -11.69
C TYR A 319 -1.59 6.85 -11.78
N SER A 320 -2.31 7.03 -10.66
CA SER A 320 -3.79 6.98 -10.66
C SER A 320 -4.39 8.11 -11.50
N LEU A 321 -3.86 9.34 -11.37
CA LEU A 321 -4.31 10.49 -12.17
C LEU A 321 -4.06 10.31 -13.67
N CYS A 322 -2.98 9.63 -14.06
CA CYS A 322 -2.66 9.38 -15.47
C CYS A 322 -3.65 8.38 -16.11
N VAL A 323 -4.18 7.43 -15.34
CA VAL A 323 -5.16 6.44 -15.82
C VAL A 323 -6.56 7.04 -15.97
N TYR A 324 -6.98 7.95 -15.09
CA TYR A 324 -8.33 8.56 -15.14
C TYR A 324 -8.47 9.77 -16.10
N ARG A 325 -7.37 10.21 -16.72
CA ARG A 325 -7.35 11.38 -17.61
C ARG A 325 -7.15 11.03 -19.09
N CYS A 326 -7.14 9.74 -19.45
CA CYS A 326 -7.22 9.25 -20.83
C CYS A 326 -8.66 8.93 -21.22
#